data_AF-A0A7G9S5U7-F1
#
_entry.id   AF-A0A7G9S5U7-F1
#
_cell.length_a   1.000
_cell.length_b   1.000
_cell.length_c   1.000
_cell.angle_alpha   90.00
_cell.angle_beta   90.00
_cell.angle_gamma   90.00
#
_symmetry.space_group_name_H-M   'P 1'
#
loop_
_entity.id
_entity.type
_entity.pdbx_description
1 polymer ?
#
loop_
_entity_poly.entity_id
_entity_poly.type
_entity_poly.pdbx_seq_one_letter_code
_entity_poly.pdbx_strand_id
1 'polypeptide(L)'
;MHRVRLTLTAVGASLIAALLLTSCASTPDPQTTRDSLAEVTEDATPPEADSTYDADLHPEPIVDSLECTRILIITARGTGEPGKRQLLGPVVRAIAEARPDQTQQLDLDYPADTDVKEGGTYGARLLIDTLNVQAEACPEQEFVLLGYSQGALVIGDALSAPEFRLVGTRVGEVGHEAESRIRAIVFYGNPRFMGTEEYDSGSYTEWVNGLLPRPEGSLNTYADRIRDYCVINDFVCQRSLELEDEGHVAYYENGMQQDGASFVISLLPPIDGAFGEKPDEVDELVP
;
A
#
# COMPACT_ATOMS: atom_id res chain seq x y z
N MET A 1 -45.58 -65.00 42.74
CA MET A 1 -44.24 -65.11 42.13
C MET A 1 -44.35 -64.81 40.65
N HIS A 2 -44.04 -63.59 40.19
CA HIS A 2 -43.65 -63.27 38.82
C HIS A 2 -42.95 -61.89 38.86
N ARG A 3 -41.64 -61.88 38.68
CA ARG A 3 -40.81 -60.67 38.59
C ARG A 3 -40.77 -60.26 37.11
N VAL A 4 -41.33 -59.10 36.77
CA VAL A 4 -41.10 -58.47 35.46
C VAL A 4 -39.94 -57.48 35.63
N ARG A 5 -38.84 -57.74 34.93
CA ARG A 5 -37.69 -56.82 34.82
C ARG A 5 -38.04 -55.74 33.80
N LEU A 6 -38.12 -54.47 34.23
CA LEU A 6 -38.04 -53.33 33.33
C LEU A 6 -36.57 -52.96 33.11
N THR A 7 -36.11 -53.08 31.88
CA THR A 7 -34.84 -52.53 31.39
C THR A 7 -34.99 -51.03 31.14
N LEU A 8 -34.21 -50.20 31.83
CA LEU A 8 -33.99 -48.79 31.48
C LEU A 8 -33.07 -48.72 30.26
N THR A 9 -33.57 -48.21 29.13
CA THR A 9 -32.75 -47.72 28.03
C THR A 9 -32.40 -46.25 28.30
N ALA A 10 -31.12 -45.98 28.57
CA ALA A 10 -30.61 -44.62 28.65
C ALA A 10 -30.44 -44.07 27.23
N VAL A 11 -31.20 -43.03 26.89
CA VAL A 11 -30.99 -42.21 25.68
C VAL A 11 -29.93 -41.16 26.04
N GLY A 12 -28.70 -41.39 25.60
CA GLY A 12 -27.62 -40.39 25.71
C GLY A 12 -27.87 -39.26 24.72
N ALA A 13 -28.14 -38.06 25.23
CA ALA A 13 -28.14 -36.83 24.43
C ALA A 13 -26.68 -36.39 24.21
N SER A 14 -26.13 -36.68 23.04
CA SER A 14 -24.85 -36.11 22.62
C SER A 14 -25.04 -34.64 22.27
N LEU A 15 -24.62 -33.73 23.17
CA LEU A 15 -24.37 -32.34 22.81
C LEU A 15 -23.13 -32.30 21.90
N ILE A 16 -23.34 -32.10 20.60
CA ILE A 16 -22.27 -31.70 19.69
C ILE A 16 -22.13 -30.18 19.84
N ALA A 17 -21.19 -29.74 20.65
CA ALA A 17 -20.75 -28.35 20.66
C ALA A 17 -19.91 -28.12 19.38
N ALA A 18 -20.50 -27.48 18.38
CA ALA A 18 -19.76 -27.00 17.23
C ALA A 18 -18.89 -25.82 17.66
N LEU A 19 -17.58 -26.06 17.85
CA LEU A 19 -16.59 -24.98 17.92
C LEU A 19 -16.52 -24.30 16.55
N LEU A 20 -17.15 -23.14 16.42
CA LEU A 20 -16.87 -22.21 15.34
C LEU A 20 -15.50 -21.59 15.62
N LEU A 21 -14.45 -22.16 15.02
CA LEU A 21 -13.14 -21.51 14.94
C LEU A 21 -13.26 -20.36 13.93
N THR A 22 -13.71 -19.21 14.38
CA THR A 22 -13.43 -17.95 13.69
C THR A 22 -11.94 -17.72 13.77
N SER A 23 -11.22 -18.05 12.69
CA SER A 23 -9.86 -17.59 12.48
C SER A 23 -9.91 -16.07 12.29
N CYS A 24 -9.87 -15.33 13.41
CA CYS A 24 -9.48 -13.94 13.38
C CYS A 24 -7.97 -13.96 13.15
N ALA A 25 -7.52 -13.65 11.94
CA ALA A 25 -6.14 -13.20 11.78
C ALA A 25 -5.99 -11.97 12.68
N SER A 26 -5.35 -12.14 13.83
CA SER A 26 -5.05 -11.06 14.74
C SER A 26 -4.06 -10.13 14.05
N THR A 27 -4.38 -8.84 14.01
CA THR A 27 -3.42 -7.81 13.61
C THR A 27 -2.17 -7.97 14.46
N PRO A 28 -0.96 -7.82 13.88
CA PRO A 28 0.29 -7.90 14.63
C PRO A 28 0.29 -6.96 15.84
N ASP A 29 0.90 -7.41 16.94
CA ASP A 29 1.09 -6.57 18.12
C ASP A 29 2.03 -5.38 17.79
N PRO A 30 1.78 -4.16 18.31
CA PRO A 30 2.58 -2.97 18.02
C PRO A 30 4.09 -3.14 18.25
N GLN A 31 4.50 -3.88 19.28
CA GLN A 31 5.92 -4.13 19.56
C GLN A 31 6.54 -4.97 18.44
N THR A 32 5.86 -6.05 18.04
CA THR A 32 6.32 -6.91 16.94
C THR A 32 6.46 -6.13 15.64
N THR A 33 5.50 -5.26 15.30
CA THR A 33 5.58 -4.41 14.10
C THR A 33 6.78 -3.48 14.17
N ARG A 34 7.04 -2.85 15.30
CA ARG A 34 8.21 -1.98 15.46
C ARG A 34 9.53 -2.73 15.33
N ASP A 35 9.64 -3.87 16.00
CA ASP A 35 10.86 -4.67 15.98
C ASP A 35 11.17 -5.12 14.56
N SER A 36 10.15 -5.58 13.81
CA SER A 36 10.32 -5.94 12.39
C SER A 36 10.75 -4.77 11.50
N LEU A 37 10.28 -3.55 11.78
CA LEU A 37 10.70 -2.37 11.03
C LEU A 37 12.13 -1.98 11.41
N ALA A 38 12.50 -2.03 12.69
CA ALA A 38 13.86 -1.72 13.14
C ALA A 38 14.89 -2.68 12.52
N GLU A 39 14.55 -3.96 12.42
CA GLU A 39 15.40 -5.02 11.85
C GLU A 39 15.87 -4.73 10.42
N VAL A 40 15.08 -3.97 9.64
CA VAL A 40 15.44 -3.53 8.28
C VAL A 40 16.83 -2.89 8.23
N THR A 41 17.22 -2.15 9.26
CA THR A 41 18.53 -1.47 9.34
C THR A 41 19.54 -2.12 10.27
N GLU A 42 19.11 -3.03 11.15
CA GLU A 42 19.99 -3.65 12.15
C GLU A 42 20.75 -4.86 11.60
N ASP A 43 20.09 -5.68 10.78
CA ASP A 43 20.76 -6.77 10.08
C ASP A 43 21.34 -6.25 8.74
N ALA A 44 22.63 -6.46 8.49
CA ALA A 44 23.25 -6.08 7.23
C ALA A 44 23.05 -7.13 6.12
N THR A 45 22.54 -8.31 6.47
CA THR A 45 22.32 -9.41 5.53
C THR A 45 21.18 -9.03 4.57
N PRO A 46 21.42 -9.08 3.25
CA PRO A 46 20.36 -8.93 2.26
C PRO A 46 19.35 -10.08 2.36
N PRO A 47 18.04 -9.82 2.12
CA PRO A 47 17.03 -10.86 2.03
C PRO A 47 17.24 -11.75 0.79
N GLU A 48 16.64 -12.94 0.77
CA GLU A 48 16.68 -13.83 -0.41
C GLU A 48 15.99 -13.16 -1.61
N ALA A 49 14.95 -12.36 -1.34
CA ALA A 49 14.29 -11.49 -2.30
C ALA A 49 15.24 -10.57 -3.08
N ASP A 50 16.36 -10.12 -2.48
CA ASP A 50 17.31 -9.22 -3.15
C ASP A 50 17.90 -9.87 -4.41
N SER A 51 18.31 -11.14 -4.30
CA SER A 51 18.83 -11.90 -5.44
C SER A 51 17.73 -12.43 -6.35
N THR A 52 16.59 -12.83 -5.77
CA THR A 52 15.45 -13.41 -6.51
C THR A 52 14.79 -12.37 -7.43
N TYR A 53 14.73 -11.11 -7.01
CA TYR A 53 14.07 -10.02 -7.73
C TYR A 53 15.04 -8.98 -8.29
N ASP A 54 16.34 -9.29 -8.30
CA ASP A 54 17.37 -8.48 -8.93
C ASP A 54 17.02 -8.23 -10.41
N ALA A 55 16.90 -6.96 -10.81
CA ALA A 55 16.50 -6.59 -12.17
C ALA A 55 17.63 -6.78 -13.21
N ASP A 56 18.90 -6.78 -12.80
CA ASP A 56 20.01 -7.08 -13.71
C ASP A 56 20.07 -8.58 -14.02
N LEU A 57 19.74 -9.43 -13.03
CA LEU A 57 19.72 -10.89 -13.18
C LEU A 57 18.41 -11.39 -13.81
N HIS A 58 17.29 -10.73 -13.48
CA HIS A 58 15.93 -11.10 -13.87
C HIS A 58 15.20 -9.87 -14.44
N PRO A 59 15.50 -9.49 -15.70
CA PRO A 59 14.99 -8.25 -16.30
C PRO A 59 13.52 -8.31 -16.73
N GLU A 60 12.97 -9.50 -16.86
CA GLU A 60 11.57 -9.67 -17.28
C GLU A 60 10.62 -9.22 -16.17
N PRO A 61 9.55 -8.46 -16.48
CA PRO A 61 8.56 -8.06 -15.49
C PRO A 61 7.90 -9.26 -14.79
N ILE A 62 7.59 -9.11 -13.51
CA ILE A 62 6.90 -10.15 -12.72
C ILE A 62 5.37 -10.00 -12.72
N VAL A 63 4.84 -9.12 -13.57
CA VAL A 63 3.40 -8.85 -13.75
C VAL A 63 3.04 -8.72 -15.22
N ASP A 64 1.79 -9.05 -15.54
CA ASP A 64 1.17 -8.71 -16.81
C ASP A 64 0.46 -7.35 -16.72
N SER A 65 0.20 -6.73 -17.87
CA SER A 65 -0.62 -5.52 -17.94
C SER A 65 -2.09 -5.81 -17.59
N LEU A 66 -2.81 -4.77 -17.20
CA LEU A 66 -4.25 -4.80 -16.96
C LEU A 66 -4.94 -4.05 -18.11
N GLU A 67 -6.28 -4.13 -18.12
CA GLU A 67 -7.07 -3.29 -19.02
C GLU A 67 -6.81 -1.80 -18.75
N CYS A 68 -6.74 -1.01 -19.81
CA CYS A 68 -6.50 0.41 -19.68
C CYS A 68 -7.71 1.13 -19.09
N THR A 69 -7.45 1.94 -18.08
CA THR A 69 -8.38 2.92 -17.50
C THR A 69 -7.71 4.28 -17.42
N ARG A 70 -8.49 5.36 -17.27
CA ARG A 70 -7.94 6.72 -17.14
C ARG A 70 -7.01 6.82 -15.95
N ILE A 71 -7.40 6.25 -14.81
CA ILE A 71 -6.68 6.34 -13.54
C ILE A 71 -6.58 4.95 -12.91
N LEU A 72 -5.37 4.44 -12.76
CA LEU A 72 -5.09 3.24 -11.96
C LEU A 72 -4.69 3.66 -10.53
N ILE A 73 -5.52 3.30 -9.56
CA ILE A 73 -5.29 3.54 -8.14
C ILE A 73 -4.63 2.29 -7.57
N ILE A 74 -3.34 2.39 -7.25
CA ILE A 74 -2.55 1.30 -6.66
C ILE A 74 -2.50 1.50 -5.15
N THR A 75 -2.90 0.48 -4.39
CA THR A 75 -2.83 0.50 -2.94
C THR A 75 -1.75 -0.46 -2.42
N ALA A 76 -1.02 -0.05 -1.39
CA ALA A 76 -0.10 -0.90 -0.64
C ALA A 76 -0.50 -0.88 0.84
N ARG A 77 -0.97 -2.04 1.33
CA ARG A 77 -1.52 -2.21 2.69
C ARG A 77 -0.45 -2.21 3.78
N GLY A 78 -0.86 -2.00 5.02
CA GLY A 78 0.01 -2.14 6.19
C GLY A 78 0.22 -3.59 6.63
N THR A 79 1.19 -3.80 7.53
CA THR A 79 1.54 -5.13 8.07
C THR A 79 0.35 -5.78 8.76
N GLY A 80 -0.05 -6.97 8.28
CA GLY A 80 -1.15 -7.73 8.84
C GLY A 80 -2.51 -7.04 8.79
N GLU A 81 -2.71 -6.07 7.88
CA GLU A 81 -4.03 -5.50 7.67
C GLU A 81 -5.06 -6.57 7.30
N PRO A 82 -6.30 -6.48 7.82
CA PRO A 82 -7.35 -7.45 7.53
C PRO A 82 -7.77 -7.38 6.06
N GLY A 83 -8.24 -8.49 5.49
CA GLY A 83 -8.79 -8.51 4.12
C GLY A 83 -10.09 -7.70 3.93
N LYS A 84 -10.66 -7.12 5.00
CA LYS A 84 -11.84 -6.23 4.96
C LYS A 84 -11.62 -5.03 5.85
N ARG A 85 -12.12 -3.86 5.44
CA ARG A 85 -11.99 -2.57 6.16
C ARG A 85 -10.53 -2.13 6.32
N GLN A 86 -9.74 -2.31 5.26
CA GLN A 86 -8.38 -1.75 5.19
C GLN A 86 -8.44 -0.22 5.22
N LEU A 87 -7.36 0.39 5.72
CA LEU A 87 -7.26 1.85 5.88
C LEU A 87 -7.49 2.58 4.56
N LEU A 88 -6.98 2.04 3.46
CA LEU A 88 -7.01 2.73 2.17
C LEU A 88 -8.37 2.60 1.47
N GLY A 89 -9.24 1.67 1.89
CA GLY A 89 -10.52 1.40 1.24
C GLY A 89 -11.46 2.61 1.13
N PRO A 90 -11.68 3.40 2.21
CA PRO A 90 -12.45 4.64 2.13
C PRO A 90 -11.85 5.69 1.18
N VAL A 91 -10.52 5.79 1.11
CA VAL A 91 -9.81 6.73 0.23
C VAL A 91 -10.07 6.37 -1.24
N VAL A 92 -9.86 5.10 -1.60
CA VAL A 92 -10.12 4.62 -2.97
C VAL A 92 -11.58 4.84 -3.37
N ARG A 93 -12.51 4.55 -2.47
CA ARG A 93 -13.95 4.74 -2.74
C ARG A 93 -14.29 6.19 -3.03
N ALA A 94 -13.79 7.12 -2.24
CA ALA A 94 -14.03 8.54 -2.44
C ALA A 94 -13.46 9.04 -3.79
N ILE A 95 -12.28 8.56 -4.20
CA ILE A 95 -11.69 8.88 -5.51
C ILE A 95 -12.55 8.32 -6.64
N ALA A 96 -12.95 7.05 -6.55
CA ALA A 96 -13.80 6.40 -7.55
C ALA A 96 -15.18 7.06 -7.68
N GLU A 97 -15.78 7.49 -6.57
CA GLU A 97 -17.03 8.27 -6.56
C GLU A 97 -16.87 9.63 -7.24
N ALA A 98 -15.70 10.27 -7.10
CA ALA A 98 -15.39 11.54 -7.74
C ALA A 98 -14.96 11.41 -9.22
N ARG A 99 -14.68 10.19 -9.70
CA ARG A 99 -14.24 9.86 -11.05
C ARG A 99 -14.95 8.60 -11.56
N PRO A 100 -16.29 8.65 -11.69
CA PRO A 100 -17.08 7.51 -12.12
C PRO A 100 -16.59 7.02 -13.49
N ASP A 101 -16.49 5.70 -13.64
CA ASP A 101 -16.09 4.99 -14.87
C ASP A 101 -14.68 5.34 -15.40
N GLN A 102 -13.86 6.04 -14.61
CA GLN A 102 -12.50 6.44 -14.97
C GLN A 102 -11.41 5.76 -14.12
N THR A 103 -11.79 5.06 -13.06
CA THR A 103 -10.85 4.50 -12.09
C THR A 103 -10.88 2.98 -12.08
N GLN A 104 -9.71 2.36 -11.96
CA GLN A 104 -9.54 0.96 -11.58
C GLN A 104 -8.70 0.92 -10.31
N GLN A 105 -9.06 0.06 -9.36
CA GLN A 105 -8.25 -0.22 -8.17
C GLN A 105 -7.39 -1.47 -8.43
N LEU A 106 -6.11 -1.39 -8.06
CA LEU A 106 -5.21 -2.52 -7.94
C LEU A 106 -4.63 -2.55 -6.53
N ASP A 107 -4.90 -3.62 -5.79
CA ASP A 107 -4.25 -3.86 -4.50
C ASP A 107 -2.94 -4.61 -4.75
N LEU A 108 -1.81 -4.03 -4.31
CA LEU A 108 -0.50 -4.62 -4.49
C LEU A 108 -0.42 -5.93 -3.67
N ASP A 109 -0.33 -7.05 -4.37
CA ASP A 109 -0.35 -8.39 -3.76
C ASP A 109 1.03 -8.83 -3.27
N TYR A 110 1.55 -8.09 -2.30
CA TYR A 110 2.79 -8.43 -1.59
C TYR A 110 2.49 -8.99 -0.19
N PRO A 111 3.41 -9.69 0.50
CA PRO A 111 3.12 -10.36 1.77
C PRO A 111 2.54 -9.47 2.88
N ALA A 112 3.04 -8.24 3.01
CA ALA A 112 2.68 -7.33 4.10
C ALA A 112 2.73 -8.01 5.50
N ASP A 113 3.77 -8.80 5.75
CA ASP A 113 4.00 -9.48 7.02
C ASP A 113 5.18 -8.85 7.78
N THR A 114 5.66 -9.51 8.83
CA THR A 114 6.76 -9.00 9.67
C THR A 114 8.14 -9.23 9.07
N ASP A 115 8.28 -9.95 7.96
CA ASP A 115 9.56 -10.02 7.23
C ASP A 115 9.63 -8.85 6.24
N VAL A 116 9.83 -7.64 6.79
CA VAL A 116 9.75 -6.39 6.02
C VAL A 116 10.78 -6.35 4.90
N LYS A 117 11.96 -6.93 5.10
CA LYS A 117 13.00 -6.94 4.07
C LYS A 117 12.61 -7.82 2.90
N GLU A 118 12.17 -9.05 3.17
CA GLU A 118 11.77 -10.00 2.13
C GLU A 118 10.52 -9.48 1.41
N GLY A 119 9.43 -9.25 2.17
CA GLY A 119 8.16 -8.80 1.64
C GLY A 119 8.23 -7.42 1.00
N GLY A 120 8.96 -6.48 1.61
CA GLY A 120 9.13 -5.12 1.09
C GLY A 120 9.96 -5.08 -0.20
N THR A 121 10.98 -5.92 -0.32
CA THR A 121 11.79 -6.03 -1.55
C THR A 121 10.95 -6.56 -2.70
N TYR A 122 10.17 -7.62 -2.46
CA TYR A 122 9.20 -8.12 -3.44
C TYR A 122 8.15 -7.06 -3.80
N GLY A 123 7.58 -6.38 -2.80
CA GLY A 123 6.60 -5.32 -3.02
C GLY A 123 7.14 -4.17 -3.87
N ALA A 124 8.38 -3.75 -3.63
CA ALA A 124 9.04 -2.71 -4.42
C ALA A 124 9.21 -3.15 -5.88
N ARG A 125 9.68 -4.40 -6.11
CA ARG A 125 9.77 -4.98 -7.47
C ARG A 125 8.41 -4.99 -8.15
N LEU A 126 7.40 -5.50 -7.45
CA LEU A 126 6.05 -5.67 -7.97
C LEU A 126 5.45 -4.33 -8.40
N LEU A 127 5.65 -3.27 -7.60
CA LEU A 127 5.16 -1.93 -7.91
C LEU A 127 5.90 -1.30 -9.10
N ILE A 128 7.23 -1.41 -9.14
CA ILE A 128 8.04 -0.88 -10.25
C ILE A 128 7.61 -1.52 -11.56
N ASP A 129 7.51 -2.85 -11.59
CA ASP A 129 7.10 -3.59 -12.78
C ASP A 129 5.67 -3.23 -13.18
N THR A 130 4.75 -3.14 -12.22
CA THR A 130 3.37 -2.70 -12.48
C THR A 130 3.34 -1.33 -13.14
N LEU A 131 4.05 -0.35 -12.58
CA LEU A 131 4.09 1.01 -13.12
C LEU A 131 4.66 1.03 -14.54
N ASN A 132 5.78 0.34 -14.77
CA ASN A 132 6.46 0.33 -16.06
C ASN A 132 5.65 -0.41 -17.14
N VAL A 133 5.11 -1.59 -16.82
CA VAL A 133 4.29 -2.40 -17.74
C VAL A 133 3.01 -1.66 -18.12
N GLN A 134 2.33 -1.03 -17.14
CA GLN A 134 1.12 -0.26 -17.44
C GLN A 134 1.42 1.01 -18.22
N ALA A 135 2.54 1.67 -17.90
CA ALA A 135 2.99 2.83 -18.64
C ALA A 135 3.23 2.52 -20.13
N GLU A 136 3.77 1.34 -20.44
CA GLU A 136 3.98 0.89 -21.81
C GLU A 136 2.66 0.48 -22.49
N ALA A 137 1.82 -0.29 -21.80
CA ALA A 137 0.56 -0.80 -22.35
C ALA A 137 -0.52 0.28 -22.52
N CYS A 138 -0.54 1.28 -21.63
CA CYS A 138 -1.58 2.30 -21.52
C CYS A 138 -0.96 3.72 -21.46
N PRO A 139 -0.56 4.31 -22.61
CA PRO A 139 0.20 5.57 -22.64
C PRO A 139 -0.49 6.80 -22.02
N GLU A 140 -1.82 6.77 -21.91
CA GLU A 140 -2.64 7.84 -21.33
C GLU A 140 -3.12 7.56 -19.89
N GLN A 141 -2.78 6.39 -19.34
CA GLN A 141 -3.18 6.00 -17.99
C GLN A 141 -2.35 6.75 -16.95
N GLU A 142 -3.03 7.35 -15.99
CA GLU A 142 -2.45 8.05 -14.85
C GLU A 142 -2.46 7.15 -13.61
N PHE A 143 -1.51 7.37 -12.70
CA PHE A 143 -1.36 6.54 -11.50
C PHE A 143 -1.63 7.34 -10.22
N VAL A 144 -2.35 6.73 -9.28
CA VAL A 144 -2.47 7.21 -7.91
C VAL A 144 -1.93 6.14 -6.98
N LEU A 145 -1.02 6.52 -6.08
CA LEU A 145 -0.34 5.58 -5.18
C LEU A 145 -0.76 5.86 -3.75
N LEU A 146 -1.33 4.86 -3.07
CA LEU A 146 -1.81 4.98 -1.70
C LEU A 146 -1.09 3.94 -0.83
N GLY A 147 -0.37 4.40 0.20
CA GLY A 147 0.41 3.53 1.08
C GLY A 147 0.05 3.73 2.55
N TYR A 148 -0.07 2.64 3.29
CA TYR A 148 -0.20 2.69 4.75
C TYR A 148 0.92 1.88 5.42
N SER A 149 1.57 2.47 6.42
CA SER A 149 2.57 1.78 7.24
C SER A 149 3.67 1.14 6.35
N GLN A 150 3.85 -0.17 6.40
CA GLN A 150 4.76 -0.88 5.51
C GLN A 150 4.51 -0.62 4.01
N GLY A 151 3.26 -0.43 3.58
CA GLY A 151 2.95 -0.10 2.19
C GLY A 151 3.45 1.30 1.77
N ALA A 152 3.50 2.26 2.70
CA ALA A 152 4.13 3.55 2.45
C ALA A 152 5.66 3.44 2.30
N LEU A 153 6.28 2.54 3.07
CA LEU A 153 7.69 2.19 2.88
C LEU A 153 7.91 1.59 1.49
N VAL A 154 7.11 0.61 1.08
CA VAL A 154 7.22 -0.06 -0.23
C VAL A 154 7.10 0.94 -1.37
N ILE A 155 6.06 1.78 -1.38
CA ILE A 155 5.87 2.77 -2.44
C ILE A 155 7.01 3.78 -2.44
N GLY A 156 7.31 4.36 -1.28
CA GLY A 156 8.31 5.41 -1.23
C GLY A 156 9.73 4.92 -1.57
N ASP A 157 10.09 3.68 -1.24
CA ASP A 157 11.37 3.10 -1.67
C ASP A 157 11.37 2.76 -3.16
N ALA A 158 10.27 2.23 -3.72
CA ALA A 158 10.16 2.02 -5.17
C ALA A 158 10.34 3.31 -5.99
N LEU A 159 9.84 4.44 -5.46
CA LEU A 159 9.98 5.76 -6.10
C LEU A 159 11.33 6.45 -5.82
N SER A 160 12.11 5.96 -4.86
CA SER A 160 13.42 6.52 -4.53
C SER A 160 14.50 5.99 -5.47
N ALA A 161 15.57 6.78 -5.64
CA ALA A 161 16.81 6.28 -6.25
C ALA A 161 17.36 5.07 -5.43
N PRO A 162 17.93 4.04 -6.08
CA PRO A 162 18.39 2.81 -5.43
C PRO A 162 19.23 3.00 -4.17
N GLU A 163 20.11 4.01 -4.14
CA GLU A 163 21.00 4.32 -3.01
C GLU A 163 20.26 4.86 -1.76
N PHE A 164 19.03 5.33 -1.90
CA PHE A 164 18.22 5.81 -0.79
C PHE A 164 17.26 4.76 -0.24
N ARG A 165 17.15 3.60 -0.90
CA ARG A 165 16.22 2.53 -0.52
C ARG A 165 16.74 1.71 0.66
N LEU A 166 15.81 1.23 1.48
CA LEU A 166 16.07 0.20 2.48
C LEU A 166 15.58 -1.18 2.01
N VAL A 167 14.58 -1.23 1.14
CA VAL A 167 14.11 -2.45 0.47
C VAL A 167 14.18 -2.29 -1.05
N GLY A 168 14.49 -3.37 -1.76
CA GLY A 168 14.51 -3.33 -3.22
C GLY A 168 15.60 -2.44 -3.82
N THR A 169 16.81 -2.45 -3.27
CA THR A 169 17.95 -1.68 -3.81
C THR A 169 18.39 -2.15 -5.20
N ARG A 170 18.06 -3.39 -5.58
CA ARG A 170 18.46 -4.00 -6.86
C ARG A 170 17.29 -4.35 -7.79
N VAL A 171 16.06 -3.93 -7.45
CA VAL A 171 14.84 -4.39 -8.14
C VAL A 171 14.42 -3.50 -9.32
N GLY A 172 15.35 -2.72 -9.88
CA GLY A 172 15.09 -1.81 -10.99
C GLY A 172 14.59 -0.43 -10.53
N GLU A 173 14.10 0.37 -11.48
CA GLU A 173 13.63 1.73 -11.23
C GLU A 173 12.33 2.02 -11.99
N VAL A 174 11.53 2.95 -11.48
CA VAL A 174 10.37 3.47 -12.20
C VAL A 174 10.88 4.25 -13.41
N GLY A 175 10.43 3.86 -14.60
CA GLY A 175 10.78 4.50 -15.86
C GLY A 175 10.15 5.89 -15.97
N HIS A 176 10.79 6.76 -16.76
CA HIS A 176 10.37 8.17 -16.92
C HIS A 176 8.90 8.34 -17.34
N GLU A 177 8.42 7.49 -18.24
CA GLU A 177 7.02 7.49 -18.69
C GLU A 177 6.04 7.20 -17.54
N ALA A 178 6.36 6.22 -16.69
CA ALA A 178 5.55 5.92 -15.51
C ALA A 178 5.64 7.03 -14.46
N GLU A 179 6.85 7.51 -14.17
CA GLU A 179 7.11 8.59 -13.21
C GLU A 179 6.29 9.85 -13.53
N SER A 180 6.28 10.27 -14.80
CA SER A 180 5.59 11.48 -15.24
C SER A 180 4.06 11.38 -15.17
N ARG A 181 3.53 10.15 -15.11
CA ARG A 181 2.09 9.86 -15.03
C ARG A 181 1.59 9.53 -13.63
N ILE A 182 2.46 9.46 -12.62
CA ILE A 182 2.02 9.42 -11.23
C ILE A 182 1.43 10.80 -10.86
N ARG A 183 0.14 10.87 -10.54
CA ARG A 183 -0.56 12.13 -10.27
C ARG A 183 -0.67 12.48 -8.80
N ALA A 184 -0.73 11.49 -7.94
CA ALA A 184 -0.81 11.71 -6.52
C ALA A 184 -0.24 10.51 -5.77
N ILE A 185 0.43 10.79 -4.65
CA ILE A 185 0.98 9.82 -3.72
C ILE A 185 0.48 10.23 -2.33
N VAL A 186 -0.11 9.28 -1.61
CA VAL A 186 -0.57 9.52 -0.23
C VAL A 186 -0.05 8.44 0.67
N PHE A 187 0.63 8.84 1.73
CA PHE A 187 1.13 7.96 2.77
C PHE A 187 0.40 8.20 4.09
N TYR A 188 0.22 7.13 4.86
CA TYR A 188 -0.28 7.20 6.23
C TYR A 188 0.66 6.40 7.13
N GLY A 189 1.10 7.00 8.24
CA GLY A 189 1.94 6.30 9.22
C GLY A 189 3.24 5.76 8.63
N ASN A 190 3.88 6.53 7.74
CA ASN A 190 5.05 6.08 6.99
C ASN A 190 6.26 5.81 7.90
N PRO A 191 6.84 4.59 7.94
CA PRO A 191 8.08 4.34 8.68
C PRO A 191 9.25 5.20 8.19
N ARG A 192 9.20 5.62 6.92
CA ARG A 192 10.22 6.42 6.24
C ARG A 192 10.01 7.93 6.37
N PHE A 193 9.03 8.36 7.16
CA PHE A 193 8.68 9.77 7.39
C PHE A 193 9.89 10.64 7.79
N MET A 194 9.98 11.85 7.22
CA MET A 194 11.03 12.84 7.47
C MET A 194 10.38 14.18 7.75
N GLY A 195 10.24 14.56 9.03
CA GLY A 195 9.34 15.62 9.47
C GLY A 195 9.61 17.04 8.95
N THR A 196 10.71 17.24 8.23
CA THR A 196 11.09 18.52 7.61
C THR A 196 10.66 18.65 6.15
N GLU A 197 10.04 17.62 5.57
CA GLU A 197 9.60 17.65 4.18
C GLU A 197 8.36 18.52 4.00
N GLU A 198 8.29 19.26 2.89
CA GLU A 198 7.20 20.23 2.64
C GLU A 198 5.84 19.57 2.37
N TYR A 199 5.85 18.29 2.02
CA TYR A 199 4.67 17.49 1.71
C TYR A 199 4.09 16.75 2.93
N ASP A 200 4.72 16.91 4.10
CA ASP A 200 4.25 16.30 5.33
C ASP A 200 2.99 16.99 5.87
N SER A 201 2.11 16.21 6.51
CA SER A 201 0.82 16.71 6.99
C SER A 201 0.34 15.96 8.22
N GLY A 202 -0.24 16.70 9.17
CA GLY A 202 -0.87 16.12 10.35
C GLY A 202 -0.46 16.83 11.64
N SER A 203 -0.54 16.12 12.76
CA SER A 203 -0.27 16.67 14.10
C SER A 203 1.14 16.38 14.60
N TYR A 204 1.98 15.75 13.78
CA TYR A 204 3.33 15.29 14.11
C TYR A 204 4.26 16.42 14.62
N THR A 205 5.38 16.03 15.22
CA THR A 205 6.43 16.95 15.65
C THR A 205 7.53 17.00 14.59
N GLU A 206 7.77 18.18 14.01
CA GLU A 206 8.67 18.39 12.85
C GLU A 206 10.08 17.79 13.00
N TRP A 207 10.69 17.90 14.17
CA TRP A 207 12.05 17.38 14.44
C TRP A 207 12.08 15.91 14.89
N VAL A 208 10.95 15.20 14.81
CA VAL A 208 10.85 13.78 15.11
C VAL A 208 10.50 13.05 13.82
N ASN A 209 11.40 12.18 13.37
CA ASN A 209 11.22 11.43 12.13
C ASN A 209 10.65 10.03 12.40
N GLY A 210 10.37 9.28 11.33
CA GLY A 210 9.95 7.88 11.41
C GLY A 210 11.05 6.93 11.89
N LEU A 211 10.70 5.66 12.13
CA LEU A 211 11.64 4.60 12.53
C LEU A 211 12.81 4.45 11.56
N LEU A 212 12.52 4.60 10.27
CA LEU A 212 13.41 4.34 9.16
C LEU A 212 13.53 5.58 8.27
N PRO A 213 13.89 6.76 8.78
CA PRO A 213 13.68 8.01 8.06
C PRO A 213 14.41 8.01 6.71
N ARG A 214 13.73 8.46 5.66
CA ARG A 214 14.36 8.61 4.35
C ARG A 214 15.33 9.80 4.37
N PRO A 215 16.43 9.81 3.60
CA PRO A 215 17.20 11.03 3.40
C PRO A 215 16.31 12.18 2.91
N GLU A 216 16.45 13.36 3.50
CA GLU A 216 15.69 14.55 3.14
C GLU A 216 15.89 14.89 1.64
N GLY A 217 14.80 15.21 0.96
CA GLY A 217 14.74 15.60 -0.45
C GLY A 217 14.83 14.46 -1.46
N SER A 218 14.92 13.22 -1.00
CA SER A 218 15.02 12.03 -1.87
C SER A 218 13.76 11.72 -2.70
N LEU A 219 12.61 12.32 -2.35
CA LEU A 219 11.37 12.28 -3.15
C LEU A 219 10.99 13.65 -3.74
N ASN A 220 11.92 14.60 -3.84
CA ASN A 220 11.63 15.96 -4.33
C ASN A 220 11.02 16.01 -5.75
N THR A 221 11.30 15.01 -6.58
CA THR A 221 10.67 14.84 -7.91
C THR A 221 9.13 14.72 -7.85
N TYR A 222 8.59 14.40 -6.68
CA TYR A 222 7.17 14.17 -6.44
C TYR A 222 6.59 15.14 -5.39
N ALA A 223 7.37 16.10 -4.87
CA ALA A 223 7.00 16.87 -3.68
C ALA A 223 5.67 17.63 -3.83
N ASP A 224 5.35 18.10 -5.04
CA ASP A 224 4.11 18.82 -5.35
C ASP A 224 2.86 17.92 -5.39
N ARG A 225 3.04 16.60 -5.36
CA ARG A 225 2.00 15.57 -5.49
C ARG A 225 2.11 14.46 -4.44
N ILE A 226 2.91 14.67 -3.39
CA ILE A 226 2.94 13.82 -2.20
C ILE A 226 2.10 14.47 -1.10
N ARG A 227 1.45 13.61 -0.32
CA ARG A 227 0.94 13.93 1.00
C ARG A 227 1.34 12.82 1.98
N ASP A 228 2.27 13.10 2.89
CA ASP A 228 2.72 12.11 3.88
C ASP A 228 2.08 12.41 5.25
N TYR A 229 1.07 11.63 5.62
CA TYR A 229 0.36 11.82 6.87
C TYR A 229 1.06 11.15 8.04
N CYS A 230 1.37 11.95 9.05
CA CYS A 230 1.86 11.48 10.33
C CYS A 230 1.15 12.19 11.50
N VAL A 231 0.87 11.45 12.57
CA VAL A 231 0.29 12.00 13.80
C VAL A 231 1.28 11.94 14.96
N ILE A 232 1.14 12.87 15.90
CA ILE A 232 1.88 12.81 17.17
C ILE A 232 1.67 11.45 17.85
N ASN A 233 2.72 10.96 18.50
CA ASN A 233 2.77 9.66 19.18
C ASN A 233 2.59 8.42 18.29
N ASP A 234 2.54 8.56 16.96
CA ASP A 234 2.62 7.39 16.07
C ASP A 234 3.97 6.67 16.27
N PHE A 235 3.92 5.43 16.73
CA PHE A 235 5.11 4.66 17.01
C PHE A 235 5.90 4.30 15.73
N VAL A 236 5.30 4.37 14.55
CA VAL A 236 5.99 4.11 13.27
C VAL A 236 6.58 5.39 12.70
N CYS A 237 5.77 6.45 12.52
CA CYS A 237 6.22 7.67 11.85
C CYS A 237 6.77 8.77 12.79
N GLN A 238 6.63 8.61 14.12
CA GLN A 238 7.26 9.49 15.14
C GLN A 238 8.16 8.71 16.12
N ARG A 239 8.42 7.42 15.89
CA ARG A 239 9.28 6.57 16.74
C ARG A 239 8.84 6.51 18.21
N SER A 240 7.59 6.88 18.52
CA SER A 240 7.07 6.94 19.88
C SER A 240 7.34 5.64 20.64
N LEU A 241 7.83 5.73 21.88
CA LEU A 241 8.00 4.54 22.74
C LEU A 241 6.69 4.17 23.45
N GLU A 242 5.67 5.03 23.36
CA GLU A 242 4.33 4.80 23.88
C GLU A 242 3.56 3.96 22.86
N LEU A 243 3.65 2.64 22.98
CA LEU A 243 3.02 1.67 22.05
C LEU A 243 1.54 1.44 22.33
N GLU A 244 1.09 1.91 23.49
CA GLU A 244 -0.29 1.88 23.93
C GLU A 244 -1.12 3.01 23.27
N ASP A 245 -0.44 3.96 22.61
CA ASP A 245 -1.10 5.08 21.93
C ASP A 245 -1.61 4.67 20.55
N GLU A 246 -2.91 4.90 20.35
CA GLU A 246 -3.66 4.67 19.12
C GLU A 246 -3.15 5.46 17.91
N GLY A 247 -2.05 6.22 18.02
CA GLY A 247 -1.53 7.12 16.99
C GLY A 247 -1.40 6.44 15.62
N HIS A 248 -0.79 5.26 15.57
CA HIS A 248 -0.60 4.55 14.29
C HIS A 248 -1.92 4.08 13.64
N VAL A 249 -2.97 3.86 14.44
CA VAL A 249 -4.30 3.46 13.95
C VAL A 249 -5.30 4.64 13.94
N ALA A 250 -4.89 5.84 14.32
CA ALA A 250 -5.78 7.00 14.40
C ALA A 250 -6.33 7.38 13.01
N TYR A 251 -5.60 7.07 11.94
CA TYR A 251 -5.98 7.38 10.55
C TYR A 251 -7.33 6.80 10.14
N TYR A 252 -7.79 5.72 10.79
CA TYR A 252 -9.09 5.09 10.48
C TYR A 252 -10.29 6.00 10.79
N GLU A 253 -10.12 6.97 11.70
CA GLU A 253 -11.25 7.75 12.23
C GLU A 253 -10.95 9.25 12.37
N ASN A 254 -9.70 9.68 12.23
CA ASN A 254 -9.29 11.09 12.43
C ASN A 254 -9.59 12.03 11.24
N GLY A 255 -10.25 11.52 10.18
CA GLY A 255 -10.62 12.29 8.99
C GLY A 255 -9.54 12.40 7.91
N MET A 256 -8.30 11.97 8.17
CA MET A 256 -7.20 12.07 7.19
C MET A 256 -7.45 11.24 5.93
N GLN A 257 -8.23 10.14 6.01
CA GLN A 257 -8.66 9.41 4.81
C GLN A 257 -9.46 10.29 3.84
N GLN A 258 -10.34 11.16 4.35
CA GLN A 258 -11.14 12.07 3.53
C GLN A 258 -10.28 13.21 2.99
N ASP A 259 -9.38 13.74 3.81
CA ASP A 259 -8.41 14.77 3.40
C ASP A 259 -7.50 14.25 2.28
N GLY A 260 -6.95 13.04 2.43
CA GLY A 260 -6.10 12.41 1.43
C GLY A 260 -6.83 12.12 0.11
N ALA A 261 -8.09 11.67 0.17
CA ALA A 261 -8.92 11.55 -1.02
C ALA A 261 -9.15 12.92 -1.69
N SER A 262 -9.42 13.96 -0.91
CA SER A 262 -9.63 15.32 -1.42
C SER A 262 -8.37 15.89 -2.07
N PHE A 263 -7.20 15.64 -1.47
CA PHE A 263 -5.89 15.97 -2.04
C PHE A 263 -5.71 15.31 -3.42
N VAL A 264 -5.90 14.00 -3.51
CA VAL A 264 -5.83 13.27 -4.80
C VAL A 264 -6.79 13.89 -5.82
N ILE A 265 -8.07 14.05 -5.47
CA ILE A 265 -9.10 14.57 -6.38
C ILE A 265 -8.75 15.96 -6.91
N SER A 266 -8.08 16.79 -6.09
CA SER A 266 -7.65 18.14 -6.48
C SER A 266 -6.53 18.16 -7.52
N LEU A 267 -5.74 17.08 -7.61
CA LEU A 267 -4.63 16.93 -8.56
C LEU A 267 -5.05 16.23 -9.86
N LEU A 268 -6.17 15.52 -9.84
CA LEU A 268 -6.67 14.82 -11.00
C LEU A 268 -7.21 15.80 -12.06
N PRO A 269 -7.00 15.52 -13.36
CA PRO A 269 -7.50 16.38 -14.43
C PRO A 269 -9.03 16.53 -14.37
N PRO A 270 -9.58 17.58 -15.04
CA PRO A 270 -11.01 17.70 -15.25
C PRO A 270 -11.59 16.44 -15.89
N ILE A 271 -12.88 16.21 -15.64
CA ILE A 271 -13.63 15.15 -16.32
C ILE A 271 -13.85 15.60 -17.76
N ASP A 272 -12.89 15.29 -18.62
CA ASP A 272 -13.02 15.44 -20.07
C ASP A 272 -13.62 14.14 -20.64
N GLY A 273 -14.50 14.29 -21.63
CA GLY A 273 -15.25 13.17 -22.20
C GLY A 273 -14.36 12.13 -22.93
N ALA A 274 -14.68 10.85 -22.70
CA ALA A 274 -14.18 9.64 -23.35
C ALA A 274 -12.66 9.37 -23.29
N PHE A 275 -12.27 8.49 -22.36
CA PHE A 275 -10.97 7.80 -22.40
C PHE A 275 -11.02 6.72 -23.49
N GLY A 276 -10.12 6.79 -24.48
CA GLY A 276 -10.00 5.75 -25.52
C GLY A 276 -10.86 5.91 -26.78
N GLU A 277 -11.41 7.09 -27.06
CA GLU A 277 -12.00 7.35 -28.39
C GLU A 277 -10.86 7.47 -29.41
N LYS A 278 -10.72 6.46 -30.27
CA LYS A 278 -9.83 6.55 -31.44
C LYS A 278 -10.22 7.79 -32.24
N PRO A 279 -9.27 8.61 -32.73
CA PRO A 279 -9.61 9.71 -33.61
C PRO A 279 -10.38 9.16 -34.81
N ASP A 280 -11.56 9.73 -35.09
CA ASP A 280 -12.38 9.37 -36.24
C ASP A 280 -11.47 9.31 -37.48
N GLU A 281 -11.40 8.12 -38.08
CA GLU A 281 -10.73 7.89 -39.34
C GLU A 281 -11.46 8.77 -40.37
N VAL A 282 -10.86 9.92 -40.69
CA VAL A 282 -11.38 10.82 -41.70
C VAL A 282 -11.30 10.08 -43.02
N ASP A 283 -12.43 9.53 -43.46
CA ASP A 283 -12.60 8.86 -44.75
C ASP A 283 -12.26 9.89 -45.84
N GLU A 284 -11.01 9.85 -46.31
CA GLU A 284 -10.49 10.72 -47.35
C GLU A 284 -11.13 10.27 -48.67
N LEU A 285 -12.35 10.78 -48.92
CA LEU A 285 -13.03 10.65 -50.19
C LEU A 285 -12.18 11.32 -51.28
N VAL A 286 -11.46 10.47 -52.00
CA VAL A 286 -10.79 10.74 -53.27
C VAL A 286 -11.79 11.30 -54.30
N PRO A 287 -11.42 12.36 -55.02
CA PRO A 287 -11.76 12.51 -56.43
C PRO A 287 -10.56 12.24 -57.35
#